data_AF-A0A2H1WLZ4-F1
#
_entry.id   AF-A0A2H1WLZ4-F1
#
_cell.length_a   1.000
_cell.length_b   1.000
_cell.length_c   1.000
_cell.angle_alpha   90.00
_cell.angle_beta   90.00
_cell.angle_gamma   90.00
#
_symmetry.space_group_name_H-M   'P 1'
#
loop_
_entity.id
_entity.type
_entity.pdbx_description
1 polymer ?
#
loop_
_entity_poly.entity_id
_entity_poly.type
_entity_poly.pdbx_seq_one_letter_code
_entity_poly.pdbx_strand_id
1 'polypeptide(L)' 'RCVMLRCCRCVLWMASLLSIHRIVELRSMGPGVPENITVTFLNPTTVRVSWSTTADLVEKYDVTYKPSDA' A
#
# COMPACT_ATOMS: atom_id res chain seq x y z
N ARG A 1 26.37 -35.15 16.72
CA ARG A 1 24.93 -34.84 16.93
C ARG A 1 24.61 -33.33 17.10
N CYS A 2 25.57 -32.44 17.42
CA CYS A 2 25.31 -30.97 17.53
C CYS A 2 25.13 -30.19 16.21
N VAL A 3 25.61 -30.73 15.08
CA VAL A 3 25.54 -30.07 13.76
C VAL A 3 24.11 -30.14 13.18
N MET A 4 23.40 -31.24 13.44
CA MET A 4 22.02 -31.46 12.95
C MET A 4 21.01 -30.52 13.62
N LEU A 5 21.16 -30.25 14.93
CA LEU A 5 20.30 -29.31 15.67
C LEU A 5 20.48 -27.87 15.21
N ARG A 6 21.71 -27.49 14.86
CA ARG A 6 22.06 -26.16 14.35
C ARG A 6 21.51 -25.97 12.93
N CYS A 7 21.60 -27.00 12.09
CA CYS A 7 21.03 -27.04 10.75
C CYS A 7 19.49 -26.99 10.77
N CYS A 8 18.84 -27.75 11.65
CA CYS A 8 17.39 -27.74 11.78
C CYS A 8 16.85 -26.38 12.24
N ARG A 9 17.54 -25.71 13.17
CA ARG A 9 17.21 -24.34 13.61
C ARG A 9 17.39 -23.32 12.47
N CYS A 10 18.41 -23.47 11.64
CA CYS A 10 18.60 -22.64 10.45
C CYS A 10 17.52 -22.88 9.40
N VAL A 11 17.18 -24.14 9.10
CA VAL A 11 16.15 -24.50 8.12
C VAL A 11 14.77 -23.97 8.54
N LEU A 12 14.41 -24.11 9.82
CA LEU A 12 13.16 -23.55 10.35
C LEU A 12 13.14 -22.01 10.30
N TRP A 13 14.28 -21.36 10.54
CA TRP A 13 14.39 -19.90 10.46
C TRP A 13 14.26 -19.42 9.00
N MET A 14 14.88 -20.11 8.05
CA MET A 14 14.76 -19.82 6.61
C MET A 14 13.34 -20.08 6.09
N ALA A 15 12.69 -21.17 6.51
CA ALA A 15 11.29 -21.45 6.17
C ALA A 15 10.33 -20.40 6.74
N SER A 16 10.61 -19.91 7.94
CA SER A 16 9.84 -18.81 8.55
C SER A 16 10.05 -17.51 7.78
N LEU A 17 11.29 -17.19 7.38
CA LEU A 17 11.61 -16.02 6.55
C LEU A 17 10.93 -16.08 5.18
N LEU A 18 10.97 -17.24 4.52
CA LEU A 18 10.27 -17.45 3.25
C LEU A 18 8.76 -17.26 3.40
N SER A 19 8.18 -17.79 4.48
CA SER A 19 6.75 -17.65 4.77
C SER A 19 6.35 -16.19 5.00
N ILE A 20 7.17 -15.43 5.74
CA ILE A 20 6.98 -14.00 5.97
C ILE A 20 7.12 -13.22 4.66
N HIS A 21 8.11 -13.54 3.83
CA HIS A 21 8.28 -12.89 2.53
C HIS A 21 7.06 -13.08 1.61
N ARG A 22 6.48 -14.28 1.57
CA ARG A 22 5.27 -14.53 0.74
C ARG A 22 4.06 -13.74 1.23
N ILE A 23 3.92 -13.53 2.54
CA ILE A 23 2.83 -12.73 3.12
C ILE A 23 3.03 -11.24 2.81
N VAL A 24 4.27 -10.75 2.83
CA VAL A 24 4.60 -9.35 2.49
C VAL A 24 4.32 -9.06 1.00
N GLU A 25 4.61 -10.01 0.11
CA GLU A 25 4.32 -9.88 -1.33
C GLU A 25 2.83 -9.63 -1.61
N LEU A 26 1.95 -10.40 -0.94
CA LEU A 26 0.49 -10.27 -1.07
C LEU A 26 -0.05 -8.94 -0.54
N ARG A 27 0.67 -8.32 0.41
CA ARG A 27 0.31 -7.03 1.03
C ARG A 27 0.90 -5.82 0.32
N SER A 28 1.91 -6.03 -0.54
CA SER A 28 2.58 -4.96 -1.28
C SER A 28 1.81 -4.54 -2.53
N MET A 29 0.81 -5.30 -2.97
CA MET A 29 -0.25 -4.80 -3.85
C MET A 29 -1.22 -3.95 -3.01
N GLY A 30 -0.72 -2.83 -2.48
CA GLY A 30 -1.60 -1.79 -1.96
C GLY A 30 -2.54 -1.30 -3.06
N PRO A 31 -3.64 -0.64 -2.73
CA PRO A 31 -4.51 -0.05 -3.73
C PRO A 31 -3.66 0.87 -4.61
N GLY A 32 -3.62 0.58 -5.91
CA GLY A 32 -2.93 1.38 -6.92
C GLY A 32 -3.29 2.86 -6.77
N VAL A 33 -2.31 3.72 -7.04
CA VAL A 33 -2.49 5.18 -6.98
C VAL A 33 -3.66 5.54 -7.91
N PRO A 34 -4.65 6.33 -7.45
CA PRO A 34 -5.77 6.69 -8.29
C PRO A 34 -5.31 7.54 -9.49
N GLU A 35 -5.88 7.24 -10.65
CA GLU A 35 -5.54 7.90 -11.92
C GLU A 35 -6.62 8.94 -12.27
N ASN A 36 -6.31 9.89 -13.16
CA ASN A 36 -7.26 10.89 -13.66
C ASN A 36 -7.82 11.87 -12.59
N ILE A 37 -6.95 12.41 -11.73
CA ILE A 37 -7.37 13.43 -10.75
C ILE A 37 -7.79 14.71 -11.49
N THR A 38 -9.07 15.03 -11.43
CA THR A 38 -9.65 16.24 -12.00
C THR A 38 -10.18 17.12 -10.88
N VAL A 39 -9.78 18.39 -10.89
CA VAL A 39 -10.21 19.39 -9.92
C VAL A 39 -11.07 20.41 -10.66
N THR A 40 -12.33 20.54 -10.26
CA THR A 40 -13.29 21.48 -10.85
C THR A 40 -13.74 22.48 -9.80
N PHE A 41 -13.61 23.76 -10.09
CA PHE A 41 -14.11 24.84 -9.24
C PHE A 41 -15.59 25.04 -9.54
N LEU A 42 -16.46 24.71 -8.58
CA LEU A 42 -17.90 24.92 -8.70
C LEU A 42 -18.28 26.34 -8.26
N ASN A 43 -17.61 26.83 -7.22
CA ASN A 43 -17.81 28.14 -6.62
C ASN A 43 -16.44 28.67 -6.14
N PRO A 44 -16.29 29.98 -5.89
CA PRO A 44 -15.06 30.53 -5.33
C PRO A 44 -14.66 29.91 -3.99
N THR A 45 -15.60 29.28 -3.28
CA THR A 45 -15.39 28.61 -1.99
C THR A 45 -15.59 27.09 -2.04
N THR A 46 -15.86 26.51 -3.22
CA THR A 46 -16.18 25.08 -3.33
C THR A 46 -15.47 24.45 -4.53
N VAL A 47 -14.72 23.40 -4.23
CA VAL A 47 -13.92 22.65 -5.20
C VAL A 47 -14.39 21.20 -5.19
N ARG A 48 -14.66 20.68 -6.38
CA ARG A 48 -14.94 19.26 -6.60
C ARG A 48 -13.67 18.57 -7.07
N VAL A 49 -13.29 17.51 -6.37
CA VAL A 49 -12.16 16.66 -6.75
C VAL A 49 -12.72 15.29 -7.14
N SER A 50 -12.34 14.79 -8.30
CA SER A 50 -12.73 13.47 -8.79
C SER A 50 -11.51 12.72 -9.28
N TRP A 51 -11.45 11.42 -9.02
CA TRP A 51 -10.39 10.53 -9.48
C TRP A 51 -10.98 9.19 -9.89
N SER A 52 -10.26 8.45 -10.73
CA SER A 52 -10.57 7.08 -11.14
C SER A 52 -9.69 6.11 -10.37
N THR A 53 -10.18 4.90 -10.09
CA THR A 53 -9.38 3.86 -9.43
C THR A 53 -9.30 2.63 -10.30
N THR A 54 -8.08 2.11 -10.45
CA THR A 54 -7.80 0.83 -11.11
C THR A 54 -7.60 -0.29 -10.09
N ALA A 55 -7.71 0.02 -8.80
CA ALA A 55 -7.53 -0.93 -7.71
C ALA A 55 -8.87 -1.49 -7.25
N ASP A 56 -8.98 -2.82 -7.26
CA ASP A 56 -10.20 -3.54 -6.84
C ASP A 56 -10.50 -3.40 -5.34
N LEU A 57 -9.51 -3.04 -4.53
CA LEU A 57 -9.60 -3.01 -3.06
C LEU A 57 -9.14 -1.67 -2.49
N VAL A 58 -9.92 -0.60 -2.70
CA VAL A 58 -9.69 0.68 -2.01
C VAL A 58 -10.72 0.88 -0.89
N GLU A 59 -10.26 0.79 0.36
CA GLU A 59 -11.12 0.95 1.53
C GLU A 59 -11.43 2.42 1.85
N LYS A 60 -10.46 3.33 1.65
CA LYS A 60 -10.60 4.76 1.95
C LYS A 60 -9.55 5.59 1.20
N TYR A 61 -9.93 6.80 0.80
CA TYR A 61 -9.00 7.84 0.34
C TYR A 61 -8.84 8.91 1.42
N ASP A 62 -7.60 9.28 1.72
CA ASP A 62 -7.27 10.41 2.60
C ASP A 62 -7.02 11.65 1.74
N VAL A 63 -7.85 12.69 1.91
CA VAL A 63 -7.81 13.92 1.11
C VAL A 63 -7.25 15.05 1.97
N THR A 64 -6.07 15.54 1.60
CA THR A 64 -5.40 16.63 2.31
C THR A 64 -5.40 17.89 1.46
N TYR A 65 -6.05 18.95 1.94
CA TYR A 65 -5.94 20.29 1.36
C TYR A 65 -4.80 21.05 2.04
N LYS A 66 -3.79 21.42 1.27
CA LYS A 66 -2.72 22.32 1.70
C LYS A 66 -2.86 23.63 0.90
N PRO A 67 -3.24 24.76 1.53
CA PRO A 67 -3.22 26.04 0.83
C PRO A 67 -1.78 26.35 0.43
N SER A 68 -1.58 26.65 -0.85
CA SER A 68 -0.32 27.27 -1.28
C SER A 68 -0.48 28.75 -1.02
N ASP A 69 0.28 29.26 -0.05
CA ASP A 69 0.48 30.71 0.11
C ASP A 69 1.15 31.20 -1.18
N ALA A 70 0.45 32.04 -1.95
CA ALA A 70 0.90 32.61 -3.22
C ALA A 70 0.82 34.13 -3.12
#